data_AF-A0A2G2WL77-F1
#
_entry.id   AF-A0A2G2WL77-F1
#
_cell.length_a   1.000
_cell.length_b   1.000
_cell.length_c   1.000
_cell.angle_alpha   90.00
_cell.angle_beta   90.00
_cell.angle_gamma   90.00
#
_symmetry.space_group_name_H-M   'P 1'
#
loop_
_entity.id
_entity.type
_entity.pdbx_description
1 polymer ?
#
loop_
_entity_poly.entity_id
_entity_poly.type
_entity_poly.pdbx_seq_one_letter_code
_entity_poly.pdbx_strand_id
1 'polypeptide(L)'
;MTEDKLGSMSNAHLVQVDQNGARSYESLKLAESISKALDCSKSGEHVIFPGNLKPKAYPHYMEKTGVKTYISGSILGKLYDQVKELNVDELSSREIHCDPDLVISGAESFKEEALTYKKSYDLKIAEIQHLYSVSEVEIVTGNFWSLPKGNKQNSLKQKIMLAYENIWREFRSYFEYLGPDIADFSDREKQTQYEAKASCWYQITYGAESTRPLLEEHAQEKILSFPWIAVDYLCCTKKQKSDRLS
;
A
#
# COMPACT_ATOMS: atom_id res chain seq x y z
N MET A 1 5.18 0.41 -31.45
CA MET A 1 5.25 1.84 -31.84
C MET A 1 3.90 2.58 -31.75
N THR A 2 2.78 1.92 -31.41
CA THR A 2 1.46 2.54 -31.22
C THR A 2 1.22 2.99 -29.78
N GLU A 3 1.74 2.28 -28.77
CA GLU A 3 1.59 2.61 -27.34
C GLU A 3 2.16 3.99 -26.97
N ASP A 4 3.33 4.37 -27.51
CA ASP A 4 3.95 5.68 -27.24
C ASP A 4 3.09 6.86 -27.71
N LYS A 5 2.29 6.66 -28.77
CA LYS A 5 1.41 7.71 -29.30
C LYS A 5 0.20 7.92 -28.41
N LEU A 6 -0.37 6.83 -27.88
CA LEU A 6 -1.52 6.89 -26.96
C LEU A 6 -1.14 7.62 -25.67
N GLY A 7 -0.01 7.24 -25.03
CA GLY A 7 0.46 7.91 -23.83
C GLY A 7 0.71 9.41 -24.05
N SER A 8 1.24 9.77 -25.22
CA SER A 8 1.46 11.17 -25.60
C SER A 8 0.14 11.94 -25.82
N MET A 9 -0.87 11.31 -26.44
CA MET A 9 -2.20 11.92 -26.62
C MET A 9 -2.93 12.09 -25.29
N SER A 10 -2.86 11.11 -24.40
CA SER A 10 -3.44 11.20 -23.05
C SER A 10 -2.82 12.35 -22.24
N ASN A 11 -1.50 12.50 -22.30
CA ASN A 11 -0.83 13.64 -21.68
C ASN A 11 -1.30 14.98 -22.28
N ALA A 12 -1.45 15.05 -23.60
CA ALA A 12 -1.96 16.26 -24.25
C ALA A 12 -3.41 16.58 -23.85
N HIS A 13 -4.26 15.56 -23.72
CA HIS A 13 -5.63 15.73 -23.24
C HIS A 13 -5.64 16.32 -21.84
N LEU A 14 -4.80 15.82 -20.91
CA LEU A 14 -4.69 16.37 -19.56
C LEU A 14 -4.32 17.86 -19.58
N VAL A 15 -3.35 18.28 -20.40
CA VAL A 15 -3.00 19.70 -20.51
C VAL A 15 -4.17 20.54 -21.04
N GLN A 16 -4.88 20.06 -22.07
CA GLN A 16 -6.00 20.81 -22.64
C GLN A 16 -7.17 20.94 -21.65
N VAL A 17 -7.46 19.87 -20.91
CA VAL A 17 -8.46 19.89 -19.84
C VAL A 17 -8.09 20.89 -18.75
N ASP A 18 -6.81 20.96 -18.39
CA ASP A 18 -6.31 21.86 -17.36
C ASP A 18 -6.45 23.34 -17.74
N GLN A 19 -6.15 23.68 -19.01
CA GLN A 19 -6.17 25.06 -19.50
C GLN A 19 -7.57 25.53 -19.92
N ASN A 20 -8.29 24.71 -20.68
CA ASN A 20 -9.50 25.10 -21.39
C ASN A 20 -10.77 24.38 -20.88
N GLY A 21 -10.61 23.42 -19.96
CA GLY A 21 -11.69 22.60 -19.42
C GLY A 21 -12.03 21.38 -20.29
N ALA A 22 -12.62 20.37 -19.65
CA ALA A 22 -12.89 19.07 -20.28
C ALA A 22 -13.92 19.10 -21.42
N ARG A 23 -14.75 20.14 -21.49
CA ARG A 23 -15.76 20.35 -22.53
C ARG A 23 -15.30 21.27 -23.66
N SER A 24 -14.04 21.68 -23.66
CA SER A 24 -13.46 22.43 -24.77
C SER A 24 -13.44 21.57 -26.04
N TYR A 25 -13.48 22.23 -27.20
CA TYR A 25 -13.44 21.55 -28.50
C TYR A 25 -12.16 20.70 -28.63
N GLU A 26 -11.03 21.22 -28.17
CA GLU A 26 -9.72 20.58 -28.17
C GLU A 26 -9.69 19.32 -27.30
N SER A 27 -10.23 19.39 -26.07
CA SER A 27 -10.33 18.23 -25.17
C SER A 27 -11.21 17.14 -25.77
N LEU A 28 -12.39 17.48 -26.28
CA LEU A 28 -13.32 16.51 -26.88
C LEU A 28 -12.69 15.81 -28.10
N LYS A 29 -11.99 16.55 -28.95
CA LYS A 29 -11.30 16.01 -30.13
C LYS A 29 -10.16 15.06 -29.76
N LEU A 30 -9.40 15.38 -28.71
CA LEU A 30 -8.37 14.49 -28.18
C LEU A 30 -9.01 13.23 -27.56
N ALA A 31 -10.09 13.36 -26.80
CA ALA A 31 -10.81 12.23 -26.22
C ALA A 31 -11.33 11.27 -27.30
N GLU A 32 -11.92 11.79 -28.39
CA GLU A 32 -12.36 10.98 -29.52
C GLU A 32 -11.19 10.23 -30.17
N SER A 33 -10.05 10.91 -30.33
CA SER A 33 -8.84 10.35 -30.93
C SER A 33 -8.21 9.26 -30.04
N ILE A 34 -8.23 9.44 -28.71
CA ILE A 34 -7.79 8.45 -27.71
C ILE A 34 -8.71 7.22 -27.76
N SER A 35 -10.04 7.43 -27.81
CA SER A 35 -11.01 6.33 -27.92
C SER A 35 -10.76 5.50 -29.18
N LYS A 36 -10.61 6.16 -30.34
CA LYS A 36 -10.26 5.49 -31.59
C LYS A 36 -8.93 4.73 -31.48
N ALA A 37 -7.91 5.32 -30.87
CA ALA A 37 -6.62 4.66 -30.71
C ALA A 37 -6.67 3.40 -29.82
N LEU A 38 -7.53 3.39 -28.80
CA LEU A 38 -7.78 2.21 -27.97
C LEU A 38 -8.47 1.10 -28.76
N ASP A 39 -9.45 1.43 -29.60
CA ASP A 39 -10.12 0.44 -30.45
C ASP A 39 -9.20 -0.09 -31.56
N CYS A 40 -8.40 0.79 -32.17
CA CYS A 40 -7.42 0.43 -33.20
C CYS A 40 -6.27 -0.43 -32.67
N SER A 41 -5.99 -0.41 -31.36
CA SER A 41 -4.98 -1.30 -30.75
C SER A 41 -5.27 -2.79 -30.98
N LYS A 42 -6.52 -3.13 -31.28
CA LYS A 42 -6.97 -4.49 -31.67
C LYS A 42 -7.03 -4.71 -33.19
N SER A 43 -7.17 -3.64 -33.98
CA SER A 43 -7.46 -3.69 -35.43
C SER A 43 -6.25 -3.37 -36.32
N GLY A 44 -5.14 -2.89 -35.76
CA GLY A 44 -3.91 -2.58 -36.51
C GLY A 44 -3.95 -1.25 -37.29
N GLU A 45 -5.00 -0.44 -37.15
CA GLU A 45 -5.13 0.86 -37.82
C GLU A 45 -4.26 1.95 -37.17
N HIS A 46 -3.76 2.88 -38.00
CA HIS A 46 -2.88 3.96 -37.56
C HIS A 46 -3.65 5.23 -37.20
N VAL A 47 -3.72 5.55 -35.90
CA VAL A 47 -4.21 6.85 -35.44
C VAL A 47 -3.10 7.91 -35.51
N ILE A 48 -3.41 9.03 -36.14
CA ILE A 48 -2.51 10.17 -36.32
C ILE A 48 -2.71 11.14 -35.16
N PHE A 49 -1.63 11.51 -34.45
CA PHE A 49 -1.68 12.59 -33.47
C PHE A 49 -1.83 13.93 -34.20
N PRO A 50 -2.97 14.66 -34.06
CA PRO A 50 -3.09 16.01 -34.57
C PRO A 50 -2.01 16.93 -33.97
N GLY A 51 -1.02 17.32 -34.80
CA GLY A 51 0.15 18.07 -34.36
C GLY A 51 -0.17 19.44 -33.74
N ASN A 52 -1.30 20.04 -34.12
CA ASN A 52 -1.81 21.30 -33.56
C ASN A 52 -2.29 21.17 -32.11
N LEU A 53 -2.60 19.95 -31.64
CA LEU A 53 -3.06 19.70 -30.27
C LEU A 53 -1.91 19.28 -29.34
N LYS A 54 -0.65 19.31 -29.81
CA LYS A 54 0.52 19.05 -28.97
C LYS A 54 0.75 20.22 -28.00
N PRO A 55 0.84 19.96 -26.68
CA PRO A 55 1.12 20.99 -25.69
C PRO A 55 2.46 21.69 -25.93
N LYS A 56 2.47 23.01 -25.78
CA LYS A 56 3.70 23.83 -25.78
C LYS A 56 4.28 24.03 -24.37
N ALA A 57 3.43 23.91 -23.35
CA ALA A 57 3.80 23.95 -21.95
C ALA A 57 2.95 22.93 -21.17
N TYR A 58 3.48 22.42 -20.07
CA TYR A 58 2.84 21.42 -19.23
C TYR A 58 2.53 21.99 -17.84
N PRO A 59 1.43 21.58 -17.19
CA PRO A 59 1.16 22.01 -15.82
C PRO A 59 2.23 21.45 -14.87
N HIS A 60 2.53 22.21 -13.81
CA HIS A 60 3.63 21.93 -12.88
C HIS A 60 3.50 20.56 -12.20
N TYR A 61 2.28 20.11 -11.90
CA TYR A 61 2.02 18.81 -11.29
C TYR A 61 2.44 17.61 -12.16
N MET A 62 2.73 17.79 -13.45
CA MET A 62 3.22 16.72 -14.32
C MET A 62 4.74 16.50 -14.26
N GLU A 63 5.49 17.35 -13.54
CA GLU A 63 6.93 17.20 -13.28
C GLU A 63 7.81 16.91 -14.50
N LYS A 64 7.43 17.43 -15.67
CA LYS A 64 8.18 17.24 -16.90
C LYS A 64 9.46 18.09 -16.88
N THR A 65 10.62 17.44 -16.95
CA THR A 65 11.93 18.11 -17.07
C THR A 65 12.23 18.47 -18.53
N GLY A 66 12.97 19.56 -18.76
CA GLY A 66 13.40 19.97 -20.10
C GLY A 66 12.32 20.57 -21.01
N VAL A 67 11.13 20.87 -20.49
CA VAL A 67 10.03 21.52 -21.22
C VAL A 67 9.49 22.72 -20.44
N LYS A 68 8.78 23.62 -21.13
CA LYS A 68 8.13 24.76 -20.47
C LYS A 68 7.01 24.27 -19.55
N THR A 69 6.93 24.86 -18.36
CA THR A 69 5.90 24.55 -17.37
C THR A 69 5.11 25.79 -16.95
N TYR A 70 3.89 25.61 -16.44
CA TYR A 70 3.05 26.66 -15.85
C TYR A 70 2.40 26.17 -14.55
N ILE A 71 2.04 27.09 -13.65
CA ILE A 71 1.32 26.78 -12.42
C ILE A 71 -0.16 26.60 -12.75
N SER A 72 -0.69 25.40 -12.52
CA SER A 72 -2.09 25.07 -12.76
C SER A 72 -2.99 25.57 -11.63
N GLY A 73 -4.10 26.22 -11.99
CA GLY A 73 -5.17 26.58 -11.05
C GLY A 73 -6.25 25.50 -10.87
N SER A 74 -6.11 24.34 -11.52
CA SER A 74 -7.10 23.27 -11.47
C SER A 74 -7.11 22.56 -10.11
N ILE A 75 -8.14 21.73 -9.88
CA ILE A 75 -8.20 20.90 -8.67
C ILE A 75 -6.97 20.00 -8.53
N LEU A 76 -6.43 19.50 -9.66
CA LEU A 76 -5.26 18.63 -9.64
C LEU A 76 -3.98 19.40 -9.29
N GLY A 77 -3.84 20.62 -9.80
CA GLY A 77 -2.75 21.52 -9.39
C GLY A 77 -2.78 21.84 -7.90
N LYS A 78 -3.96 22.22 -7.38
CA LYS A 78 -4.14 22.52 -5.94
C LYS A 78 -3.85 21.32 -5.04
N LEU A 79 -4.35 20.14 -5.41
CA LEU A 79 -4.09 18.91 -4.65
C LEU A 79 -2.61 18.56 -4.67
N TYR A 80 -1.95 18.71 -5.82
CA TYR A 80 -0.51 18.48 -5.93
C TYR A 80 0.29 19.42 -5.03
N ASP A 81 -0.03 20.72 -5.01
CA ASP A 81 0.64 21.70 -4.16
C ASP A 81 0.46 21.36 -2.67
N GLN A 82 -0.77 21.05 -2.25
CA GLN A 82 -1.05 20.64 -0.87
C GLN A 82 -0.26 19.41 -0.45
N VAL A 83 -0.19 18.38 -1.30
CA VAL A 83 0.53 17.14 -0.97
C VAL A 83 2.04 17.35 -1.00
N LYS A 84 2.56 18.16 -1.92
CA LYS A 84 3.99 18.45 -2.02
C LYS A 84 4.50 19.26 -0.83
N GLU A 85 3.64 20.08 -0.23
CA GLU A 85 3.93 20.82 1.00
C GLU A 85 3.90 19.93 2.26
N LEU A 86 3.32 18.73 2.21
CA LEU A 86 3.36 17.79 3.32
C LEU A 86 4.77 17.22 3.47
N ASN A 87 5.46 17.60 4.55
CA ASN A 87 6.72 16.99 4.92
C ASN A 87 6.45 15.60 5.52
N VAL A 88 6.54 14.55 4.68
CA VAL A 88 6.31 13.16 5.09
C VAL A 88 7.31 12.73 6.18
N ASP A 89 8.49 13.35 6.23
CA ASP A 89 9.51 13.08 7.25
C ASP A 89 9.09 13.55 8.66
N GLU A 90 8.17 14.51 8.79
CA GLU A 90 7.63 14.86 10.12
C GLU A 90 6.63 13.81 10.63
N LEU A 91 5.97 13.07 9.74
CA LEU A 91 5.01 12.03 10.11
C LEU A 91 5.67 10.74 10.60
N SER A 92 6.90 10.45 10.17
CA SER A 92 7.65 9.24 10.54
C SER A 92 8.21 9.28 11.97
N SER A 93 8.27 10.46 12.60
CA SER A 93 8.81 10.68 13.95
C SER A 93 7.83 10.38 15.10
N ARG A 94 6.58 10.01 14.80
CA ARG A 94 5.57 9.76 15.83
C ARG A 94 5.84 8.44 16.54
N GLU A 95 6.10 8.51 17.85
CA GLU A 95 6.14 7.33 18.71
C GLU A 95 4.83 6.54 18.58
N ILE A 96 4.95 5.26 18.23
CA ILE A 96 3.78 4.39 18.07
C ILE A 96 3.34 3.95 19.47
N HIS A 97 2.25 4.55 19.96
CA HIS A 97 1.63 4.12 21.22
C HIS A 97 0.69 2.94 20.98
N CYS A 98 0.75 1.97 21.89
CA CYS A 98 -0.16 0.83 21.91
C CYS A 98 -1.57 1.32 22.29
N ASP A 99 -2.57 0.96 21.48
CA ASP A 99 -3.96 1.27 21.78
C ASP A 99 -4.44 0.37 22.94
N PRO A 100 -4.79 0.93 24.12
CA PRO A 100 -5.24 0.14 25.26
C PRO A 100 -6.54 -0.62 24.97
N ASP A 101 -7.32 -0.21 23.97
CA ASP A 101 -8.53 -0.92 23.58
C ASP A 101 -8.23 -2.27 22.93
N LEU A 102 -7.04 -2.44 22.35
CA LEU A 102 -6.60 -3.69 21.72
C LEU A 102 -5.86 -4.61 22.69
N VAL A 103 -5.75 -4.22 23.96
CA VAL A 103 -5.16 -5.03 25.04
C VAL A 103 -6.27 -5.79 25.76
N ILE A 104 -6.23 -7.12 25.69
CA ILE A 104 -7.19 -8.03 26.30
C ILE A 104 -6.48 -8.88 27.37
N SER A 105 -7.15 -9.08 28.51
CA SER A 105 -6.69 -9.98 29.58
C SER A 105 -6.68 -11.43 29.10
N GLY A 106 -5.58 -12.15 29.35
CA GLY A 106 -5.39 -13.54 28.89
C GLY A 106 -4.44 -13.68 27.69
N ALA A 107 -4.02 -12.58 27.08
CA ALA A 107 -3.02 -12.58 26.00
C ALA A 107 -1.64 -13.15 26.42
N GLU A 108 -1.30 -13.09 27.71
CA GLU A 108 0.00 -13.54 28.24
C GLU A 108 0.27 -15.03 28.03
N SER A 109 -0.77 -15.88 27.95
CA SER A 109 -0.60 -17.32 27.71
C SER A 109 -0.02 -17.64 26.34
N PHE A 110 -0.21 -16.74 25.36
CA PHE A 110 0.26 -16.93 23.98
C PHE A 110 1.59 -16.21 23.69
N LYS A 111 2.21 -15.59 24.70
CA LYS A 111 3.35 -14.67 24.50
C LYS A 111 4.57 -15.36 23.89
N GLU A 112 4.94 -16.53 24.40
CA GLU A 112 6.13 -17.26 23.91
C GLU A 112 5.96 -17.76 22.47
N GLU A 113 4.79 -18.29 22.15
CA GLU A 113 4.42 -18.74 20.80
C GLU A 113 4.43 -17.55 19.83
N ALA A 114 3.75 -16.47 20.20
CA ALA A 114 3.65 -15.27 19.38
C ALA A 114 5.02 -14.59 19.15
N LEU A 115 5.93 -14.62 20.12
CA LEU A 115 7.30 -14.12 19.93
C LEU A 115 8.08 -14.97 18.93
N THR A 116 7.90 -16.29 18.95
CA THR A 116 8.52 -17.22 18.02
C THR A 116 8.03 -16.98 16.60
N TYR A 117 6.71 -16.82 16.43
CA TYR A 117 6.12 -16.48 15.14
C TYR A 117 6.52 -15.10 14.65
N LYS A 118 6.59 -14.09 15.53
CA LYS A 118 7.07 -12.75 15.17
C LYS A 118 8.48 -12.81 14.59
N LYS A 119 9.41 -13.49 15.27
CA LYS A 119 10.80 -13.65 14.78
C LYS A 119 10.84 -14.32 13.41
N SER A 120 10.07 -15.39 13.22
CA SER A 120 10.01 -16.09 11.94
C SER A 120 9.43 -15.20 10.84
N TYR A 121 8.36 -14.45 11.13
CA TYR A 121 7.74 -13.52 10.17
C TYR A 121 8.70 -12.42 9.75
N ASP A 122 9.38 -11.81 10.73
CA ASP A 122 10.33 -10.73 10.49
C ASP A 122 11.48 -11.17 9.58
N LEU A 123 12.02 -12.37 9.80
CA LEU A 123 13.05 -12.94 8.93
C LEU A 123 12.56 -13.13 7.49
N LYS A 124 11.33 -13.62 7.29
CA LYS A 124 10.78 -13.82 5.94
C LYS A 124 10.47 -12.51 5.23
N ILE A 125 9.98 -11.49 5.94
CA ILE A 125 9.77 -10.16 5.36
C ILE A 125 11.13 -9.51 5.04
N ALA A 126 12.09 -9.59 5.96
CA ALA A 126 13.46 -9.11 5.74
C ALA A 126 14.11 -9.74 4.50
N GLU A 127 13.91 -11.04 4.27
CA GLU A 127 14.41 -11.72 3.07
C GLU A 127 13.85 -11.09 1.78
N ILE A 128 12.55 -10.81 1.73
CA ILE A 128 11.91 -10.13 0.58
C ILE A 128 12.45 -8.70 0.42
N GLN A 129 12.57 -7.96 1.53
CA GLN A 129 13.10 -6.60 1.52
C GLN A 129 14.51 -6.56 0.96
N HIS A 130 15.39 -7.45 1.42
CA HIS A 130 16.78 -7.54 0.95
C HIS A 130 16.88 -7.98 -0.52
N LEU A 131 16.07 -8.97 -0.94
CA LEU A 131 16.13 -9.49 -2.31
C LEU A 131 15.66 -8.48 -3.36
N TYR A 132 14.61 -7.72 -3.06
CA TYR A 132 13.98 -6.80 -4.01
C TYR A 132 14.28 -5.32 -3.72
N SER A 133 15.00 -5.01 -2.64
CA SER A 133 15.27 -3.63 -2.18
C SER A 133 13.97 -2.82 -2.02
N VAL A 134 12.96 -3.44 -1.41
CA VAL A 134 11.64 -2.83 -1.14
C VAL A 134 11.42 -2.72 0.37
N SER A 135 10.62 -1.74 0.79
CA SER A 135 10.24 -1.56 2.20
C SER A 135 9.04 -2.44 2.60
N GLU A 136 8.80 -2.57 3.91
CA GLU A 136 7.65 -3.36 4.42
C GLU A 136 6.32 -2.82 3.89
N VAL A 137 6.14 -1.50 3.94
CA VAL A 137 4.92 -0.84 3.49
C VAL A 137 4.64 -1.12 2.02
N GLU A 138 5.67 -1.17 1.16
CA GLU A 138 5.50 -1.51 -0.26
C GLU A 138 5.02 -2.94 -0.45
N ILE A 139 5.60 -3.89 0.30
CA ILE A 139 5.24 -5.31 0.25
C ILE A 139 3.78 -5.49 0.65
N VAL A 140 3.40 -4.92 1.80
CA VAL A 140 2.08 -5.15 2.42
C VAL A 140 0.96 -4.40 1.69
N THR A 141 1.23 -3.18 1.21
CA THR A 141 0.23 -2.41 0.43
C THR A 141 0.16 -2.81 -1.04
N GLY A 142 1.18 -3.51 -1.55
CA GLY A 142 1.31 -3.84 -2.97
C GLY A 142 1.60 -2.63 -3.86
N ASN A 143 1.97 -1.49 -3.26
CA ASN A 143 2.34 -0.27 -3.95
C ASN A 143 3.86 -0.10 -3.94
N PHE A 144 4.51 -0.36 -5.08
CA PHE A 144 5.97 -0.41 -5.19
C PHE A 144 6.51 0.83 -5.91
N TRP A 145 7.17 1.71 -5.19
CA TRP A 145 7.87 2.89 -5.73
C TRP A 145 9.37 2.64 -5.91
N SER A 146 9.94 1.68 -5.18
CA SER A 146 11.36 1.32 -5.23
C SER A 146 11.72 0.45 -6.46
N LEU A 147 10.71 -0.16 -7.12
CA LEU A 147 10.93 -1.01 -8.28
C LEU A 147 11.23 -0.21 -9.57
N PRO A 148 12.08 -0.74 -10.48
CA PRO A 148 12.36 -0.09 -11.76
C PRO A 148 11.10 0.01 -12.62
N LYS A 149 10.84 1.20 -13.18
CA LYS A 149 9.68 1.48 -14.05
C LYS A 149 9.78 0.70 -15.37
N GLY A 150 8.67 0.09 -15.80
CA GLY A 150 8.54 -0.55 -17.13
C GLY A 150 7.89 -1.94 -17.09
N ASN A 151 7.89 -2.66 -18.22
CA ASN A 151 7.18 -3.94 -18.36
C ASN A 151 7.63 -5.03 -17.36
N LYS A 152 8.89 -4.98 -16.90
CA LYS A 152 9.42 -5.90 -15.87
C LYS A 152 8.86 -5.62 -14.47
N GLN A 153 8.36 -4.41 -14.21
CA GLN A 153 7.79 -4.01 -12.92
C GLN A 153 6.59 -4.88 -12.56
N ASN A 154 5.69 -5.13 -13.52
CA ASN A 154 4.50 -5.94 -13.29
C ASN A 154 4.85 -7.39 -12.92
N SER A 155 5.87 -7.96 -13.57
CA SER A 155 6.33 -9.32 -13.24
C SER A 155 6.97 -9.40 -11.86
N LEU A 156 7.81 -8.43 -11.50
CA LEU A 156 8.42 -8.36 -10.16
C LEU A 156 7.35 -8.15 -9.08
N LYS A 157 6.40 -7.23 -9.32
CA LYS A 157 5.25 -7.01 -8.45
C LYS A 157 4.47 -8.30 -8.20
N GLN A 158 4.15 -9.06 -9.25
CA GLN A 158 3.45 -10.34 -9.12
C GLN A 158 4.23 -11.35 -8.26
N LYS A 159 5.54 -11.45 -8.45
CA LYS A 159 6.39 -12.36 -7.67
C LYS A 159 6.43 -11.98 -6.18
N ILE A 160 6.61 -10.69 -5.88
CA ILE A 160 6.64 -10.19 -4.49
C ILE A 160 5.27 -10.41 -3.83
N MET A 161 4.19 -10.06 -4.53
CA MET A 161 2.83 -10.24 -4.01
C MET A 161 2.52 -11.72 -3.74
N LEU A 162 2.91 -12.63 -4.64
CA LEU A 162 2.73 -14.07 -4.43
C LEU A 162 3.53 -14.59 -3.23
N ALA A 163 4.78 -14.13 -3.07
CA ALA A 163 5.62 -14.49 -1.94
C ALA A 163 5.00 -14.01 -0.61
N TYR A 164 4.54 -12.75 -0.58
CA TYR A 164 3.86 -12.19 0.58
C TYR A 164 2.55 -12.91 0.89
N GLU A 165 1.75 -13.25 -0.13
CA GLU A 165 0.51 -13.99 0.06
C GLU A 165 0.75 -15.38 0.67
N ASN A 166 1.82 -16.07 0.26
CA ASN A 166 2.21 -17.36 0.84
C ASN A 166 2.60 -17.22 2.32
N ILE A 167 3.39 -16.19 2.66
CA ILE A 167 3.72 -15.85 4.05
C ILE A 167 2.43 -15.59 4.82
N TRP A 168 1.56 -14.72 4.30
CA TRP A 168 0.30 -14.37 4.95
C TRP A 168 -0.54 -15.62 5.25
N ARG A 169 -0.71 -16.53 4.27
CA ARG A 169 -1.49 -17.77 4.46
C ARG A 169 -0.87 -18.71 5.50
N GLU A 170 0.45 -18.83 5.51
CA GLU A 170 1.17 -19.67 6.48
C GLU A 170 0.96 -19.17 7.90
N PHE A 171 1.21 -17.88 8.14
CA PHE A 171 1.02 -17.28 9.47
C PHE A 171 -0.45 -17.19 9.84
N ARG A 172 -1.37 -17.04 8.88
CA ARG A 172 -2.81 -17.13 9.12
C ARG A 172 -3.19 -18.53 9.61
N SER A 173 -2.64 -19.58 9.01
CA SER A 173 -2.84 -20.95 9.47
C SER A 173 -2.30 -21.16 10.89
N TYR A 174 -1.12 -20.63 11.21
CA TYR A 174 -0.58 -20.66 12.58
C TYR A 174 -1.43 -19.87 13.57
N PHE A 175 -2.03 -18.76 13.14
CA PHE A 175 -2.96 -18.00 13.95
C PHE A 175 -4.21 -18.82 14.26
N GLU A 176 -4.82 -19.43 13.24
CA GLU A 176 -6.07 -20.20 13.33
C GLU A 176 -5.88 -21.53 14.09
N TYR A 177 -4.66 -22.06 14.14
CA TYR A 177 -4.29 -23.20 14.96
C TYR A 177 -4.31 -22.83 16.45
N LEU A 178 -5.31 -23.36 17.17
CA LEU A 178 -5.50 -23.25 18.62
C LEU A 178 -5.17 -24.55 19.37
N GLY A 179 -4.51 -25.52 18.73
CA GLY A 179 -4.14 -26.81 19.33
C GLY A 179 -5.14 -27.97 19.10
N PRO A 180 -4.94 -29.13 19.74
CA PRO A 180 -5.80 -30.30 19.58
C PRO A 180 -7.17 -30.18 20.29
N ASP A 181 -7.29 -29.29 21.28
CA ASP A 181 -8.50 -29.14 22.11
C ASP A 181 -9.61 -28.27 21.46
N ILE A 182 -9.44 -27.88 20.19
CA ILE A 182 -10.37 -27.01 19.45
C ILE A 182 -11.78 -27.60 19.33
N ALA A 183 -11.87 -28.93 19.25
CA ALA A 183 -13.15 -29.60 19.09
C ALA A 183 -14.07 -29.45 20.31
N ASP A 184 -13.50 -29.22 21.49
CA ASP A 184 -14.23 -29.16 22.75
C ASP A 184 -14.71 -27.75 23.11
N PHE A 185 -14.20 -26.71 22.44
CA PHE A 185 -14.60 -25.33 22.68
C PHE A 185 -15.88 -24.94 21.94
N SER A 186 -16.77 -24.24 22.63
CA SER A 186 -17.89 -23.53 22.01
C SER A 186 -17.39 -22.39 21.09
N ASP A 187 -18.21 -21.96 20.13
CA ASP A 187 -17.85 -20.87 19.21
C ASP A 187 -17.48 -19.57 19.95
N ARG A 188 -18.09 -19.34 21.12
CA ARG A 188 -17.82 -18.16 21.96
C ARG A 188 -16.46 -18.24 22.64
N GLU A 189 -16.06 -19.43 23.09
CA GLU A 189 -14.75 -19.65 23.71
C GLU A 189 -13.64 -19.54 22.65
N LYS A 190 -13.85 -20.11 21.45
CA LYS A 190 -12.94 -19.95 20.31
C LYS A 190 -12.72 -18.48 19.97
N GLN A 191 -13.81 -17.71 19.87
CA GLN A 191 -13.74 -16.28 19.59
C GLN A 191 -12.92 -15.54 20.65
N THR A 192 -13.12 -15.85 21.94
CA THR A 192 -12.36 -15.22 23.04
C THR A 192 -10.88 -15.56 22.97
N GLN A 193 -10.54 -16.80 22.62
CA GLN A 193 -9.15 -17.24 22.43
C GLN A 193 -8.48 -16.54 21.23
N TYR A 194 -9.18 -16.42 20.10
CA TYR A 194 -8.67 -15.69 18.94
C TYR A 194 -8.46 -14.20 19.24
N GLU A 195 -9.38 -13.57 19.96
CA GLU A 195 -9.24 -12.17 20.39
C GLU A 195 -8.03 -12.00 21.32
N ALA A 196 -7.84 -12.90 22.30
CA ALA A 196 -6.67 -12.88 23.18
C ALA A 196 -5.34 -13.10 22.41
N LYS A 197 -5.31 -14.05 21.47
CA LYS A 197 -4.14 -14.31 20.62
C LYS A 197 -3.82 -13.12 19.71
N ALA A 198 -4.82 -12.49 19.10
CA ALA A 198 -4.65 -11.28 18.29
C ALA A 198 -4.13 -10.10 19.11
N SER A 199 -4.69 -9.90 20.31
CA SER A 199 -4.20 -8.91 21.27
C SER A 199 -2.73 -9.16 21.65
N CYS A 200 -2.34 -10.42 21.82
CA CYS A 200 -0.95 -10.79 22.12
C CYS A 200 0.00 -10.41 20.98
N TRP A 201 -0.36 -10.73 19.74
CA TRP A 201 0.43 -10.39 18.54
C TRP A 201 0.57 -8.87 18.37
N TYR A 202 -0.50 -8.13 18.67
CA TYR A 202 -0.51 -6.67 18.69
C TYR A 202 0.44 -6.11 19.76
N GLN A 203 0.35 -6.59 21.00
CA GLN A 203 1.21 -6.15 22.11
C GLN A 203 2.68 -6.45 21.88
N ILE A 204 3.02 -7.62 21.33
CA ILE A 204 4.42 -7.96 21.03
C ILE A 204 4.96 -7.04 19.94
N THR A 205 4.13 -6.68 18.95
CA THR A 205 4.57 -5.84 17.84
C THR A 205 4.65 -4.37 18.25
N TYR A 206 3.70 -3.83 19.00
CA TYR A 206 3.65 -2.39 19.30
C TYR A 206 4.04 -2.04 20.74
N GLY A 207 4.21 -3.02 21.62
CA GLY A 207 4.55 -2.81 23.03
C GLY A 207 6.00 -2.41 23.28
N ALA A 208 6.22 -1.84 24.46
CA ALA A 208 7.50 -1.29 24.92
C ALA A 208 8.62 -2.34 25.12
N GLU A 209 8.29 -3.64 25.14
CA GLU A 209 9.30 -4.70 25.20
C GLU A 209 9.96 -4.98 23.84
N SER A 210 9.31 -4.62 22.73
CA SER A 210 9.90 -4.70 21.39
C SER A 210 10.88 -3.55 21.10
N THR A 211 10.94 -2.53 21.96
CA THR A 211 11.83 -1.37 21.84
C THR A 211 13.20 -1.56 22.47
N ARG A 212 13.60 -2.77 22.89
CA ARG A 212 15.03 -3.01 23.18
C ARG A 212 15.77 -3.06 21.85
N PRO A 213 16.63 -2.08 21.53
CA PRO A 213 17.55 -2.22 20.43
C PRO A 213 18.46 -3.37 20.85
N LEU A 214 18.45 -4.46 20.09
CA LEU A 214 19.63 -5.31 20.08
C LEU A 214 20.77 -4.39 19.63
N LEU A 215 21.74 -4.22 20.53
CA LEU A 215 22.95 -3.41 20.41
C LEU A 215 23.80 -3.90 19.23
N GLU A 216 23.34 -3.72 18.00
CA GLU A 216 24.09 -4.03 16.80
C GLU A 216 23.86 -2.90 15.79
N GLU A 217 24.95 -2.45 15.18
CA GLU A 217 25.05 -1.30 14.25
C GLU A 217 24.20 -1.43 12.97
N HIS A 218 23.35 -2.46 12.90
CA HIS A 218 22.35 -2.74 11.88
C HIS A 218 20.98 -2.97 12.52
N ALA A 219 20.48 -1.98 13.26
CA ALA A 219 19.12 -1.99 13.80
C ALA A 219 18.13 -2.08 12.63
N GLN A 220 17.74 -3.29 12.29
CA GLN A 220 16.77 -3.59 11.25
C GLN A 220 15.46 -2.87 11.62
N GLU A 221 14.90 -2.12 10.66
CA GLU A 221 13.65 -1.39 10.87
C GLU A 221 12.58 -2.35 11.41
N LYS A 222 11.87 -1.90 12.43
CA LYS A 222 10.86 -2.69 13.11
C LYS A 222 9.74 -3.03 12.13
N ILE A 223 9.53 -4.33 11.88
CA ILE A 223 8.43 -4.83 11.06
C ILE A 223 7.11 -4.73 11.84
N LEU A 224 6.16 -3.93 11.34
CA LEU A 224 4.91 -3.55 12.01
C LEU A 224 3.66 -4.30 11.51
N SER A 225 3.77 -5.07 10.42
CA SER A 225 2.63 -5.71 9.73
C SER A 225 2.20 -7.06 10.29
N PHE A 226 3.01 -7.66 11.18
CA PHE A 226 2.70 -8.97 11.78
C PHE A 226 1.27 -9.08 12.37
N PRO A 227 0.78 -8.14 13.20
CA PRO A 227 -0.56 -8.24 13.78
C PRO A 227 -1.68 -7.99 12.77
N TRP A 228 -1.38 -7.47 11.57
CA TRP A 228 -2.38 -7.23 10.53
C TRP A 228 -2.89 -8.53 9.90
N ILE A 229 -2.21 -9.65 10.14
CA ILE A 229 -2.67 -10.99 9.77
C ILE A 229 -3.97 -11.35 10.50
N ALA A 230 -4.18 -10.82 11.71
CA ALA A 230 -5.37 -11.02 12.54
C ALA A 230 -6.23 -9.74 12.65
N VAL A 231 -6.17 -8.87 11.64
CA VAL A 231 -6.84 -7.55 11.65
C VAL A 231 -8.36 -7.66 11.86
N ASP A 232 -8.97 -8.73 11.36
CA ASP A 232 -10.39 -9.04 11.55
C ASP A 232 -10.76 -9.14 13.04
N TYR A 233 -9.98 -9.83 13.85
CA TYR A 233 -10.22 -9.96 15.29
C TYR A 233 -9.93 -8.67 16.06
N LEU A 234 -8.90 -7.92 15.66
CA LEU A 234 -8.59 -6.62 16.25
C LEU A 234 -9.72 -5.60 15.96
N CYS A 235 -10.23 -5.58 14.73
CA CYS A 235 -11.37 -4.74 14.35
C CYS A 235 -12.65 -5.13 15.10
N CYS A 236 -12.92 -6.42 15.27
CA CYS A 236 -14.06 -6.90 16.06
C CYS A 236 -13.95 -6.45 17.52
N THR A 237 -12.79 -6.60 18.15
CA THR A 237 -12.52 -6.16 19.52
C THR A 237 -12.81 -4.66 19.68
N LYS A 238 -12.31 -3.84 18.75
CA LYS A 238 -12.49 -2.39 18.79
C LYS A 238 -13.96 -1.97 18.63
N LYS A 239 -14.70 -2.63 17.74
CA LYS A 239 -16.15 -2.41 17.58
C LYS A 239 -16.92 -2.73 18.86
N GLN A 240 -16.66 -3.90 19.46
CA GLN A 240 -17.32 -4.31 20.70
C GLN A 240 -17.06 -3.33 21.87
N LYS A 241 -15.86 -2.74 21.97
CA LYS A 241 -15.56 -1.72 22.99
C LYS A 241 -16.26 -0.39 22.70
N SER A 242 -16.32 0.02 21.44
CA SER A 242 -17.07 1.22 21.03
C SER A 242 -18.56 1.10 21.36
N ASP A 243 -19.17 -0.06 21.10
CA ASP A 243 -20.61 -0.30 21.35
C ASP A 243 -20.95 -0.39 22.86
N ARG A 244 -19.96 -0.65 23.73
CA ARG A 244 -20.14 -0.65 25.19
C ARG A 244 -20.01 0.73 25.82
N LEU A 245 -19.42 1.68 25.10
CA LEU A 245 -19.23 3.06 25.54
C LEU A 245 -20.36 3.99 25.05
N SER A 246 -21.18 3.55 24.08
CA SER A 246 -22.38 4.23 23.59
C SER A 246 -23.63 3.83 24.37
#